data_AF-A0A4U0TP43-F1
#
_entry.id   AF-A0A4U0TP43-F1
#
_cell.length_a   1.000
_cell.length_b   1.000
_cell.length_c   1.000
_cell.angle_alpha   90.00
_cell.angle_beta   90.00
_cell.angle_gamma   90.00
#
_symmetry.space_group_name_H-M   'P 1'
#
loop_
_entity.id
_entity.type
_entity.pdbx_description
1 polymer ?
#
loop_
_entity_poly.entity_id
_entity_poly.type
_entity_poly.pdbx_seq_one_letter_code
_entity_poly.pdbx_strand_id
1 'polypeptide(L)'
;MAGFKTTLASVSLLVTLGLAHAPAEHWNGPHTGPDFRHPYGRPELSTATGAAFTSGSGSDSPVATGTASSVGSAACGYPGGGPTATIDVGVLHGTTTSLPAATASINQFLGVPFAKSPPTRFGPPESPQNFSQPINATSWSPACIQQFVYPEAAQLFVNSVFNNPAPPESEDCLYLNVYAPSTPAPADGRAVMFFLYGGSLQFGTAGQITYDGSAFASYEDVIVVTTNYRTNVFGFPTSPELPDTGHNLGFLDQRFALDWVQRNIAQFGGSPKKVTVFGESAGAFSTDALLTSYPRNSTPPFRGAILESGQYSYRPSRSTLPAEPWEQLSAALGCPGNYGSNLT
;
A
#
# COMPACT_ATOMS: atom_id res chain seq x y z
N MET A 1 -3.77 23.16 -13.69
CA MET A 1 -3.51 21.90 -14.44
C MET A 1 -2.09 21.78 -15.03
N ALA A 2 -1.09 22.55 -14.55
CA ALA A 2 0.31 22.44 -15.01
C ALA A 2 1.27 21.81 -13.98
N GLY A 3 0.83 21.55 -12.74
CA GLY A 3 1.69 21.02 -11.66
C GLY A 3 1.92 19.51 -11.68
N PHE A 4 1.10 18.73 -12.41
CA PHE A 4 1.17 17.27 -12.38
C PHE A 4 2.35 16.68 -13.17
N LYS A 5 2.96 17.45 -14.08
CA LYS A 5 4.02 16.95 -14.98
C LYS A 5 5.43 17.07 -14.42
N THR A 6 5.68 18.01 -13.50
CA THR A 6 7.04 18.34 -13.07
C THR A 6 7.54 17.42 -11.96
N THR A 7 6.67 16.97 -11.05
CA THR A 7 7.08 16.15 -9.90
C THR A 7 7.31 14.67 -10.27
N LEU A 8 6.47 14.08 -11.13
CA LEU A 8 6.68 12.72 -11.68
C LEU A 8 7.96 12.64 -12.53
N ALA A 9 8.30 13.71 -13.26
CA ALA A 9 9.50 13.76 -14.08
C ALA A 9 10.79 13.73 -13.24
N SER A 10 10.80 14.33 -12.05
CA SER A 10 11.98 14.36 -11.18
C SER A 10 12.34 12.99 -10.59
N VAL A 11 11.35 12.15 -10.29
CA VAL A 11 11.58 10.76 -9.85
C VAL A 11 12.07 9.89 -11.01
N SER A 12 11.52 10.09 -12.21
CA SER A 12 11.88 9.33 -13.41
C SER A 12 13.27 9.70 -13.98
N LEU A 13 13.72 10.95 -13.84
CA LEU A 13 15.00 11.42 -14.38
C LEU A 13 16.21 10.85 -13.63
N LEU A 14 16.11 10.65 -12.31
CA LEU A 14 17.16 10.05 -11.48
C LEU A 14 17.40 8.57 -11.82
N VAL A 15 16.37 7.84 -12.25
CA VAL A 15 16.46 6.43 -12.63
C VAL A 15 17.03 6.25 -14.05
N THR A 16 16.71 7.16 -14.97
CA THR A 16 17.12 7.05 -16.38
C THR A 16 18.63 7.26 -16.59
N LEU A 17 19.28 8.10 -15.77
CA LEU A 17 20.71 8.36 -15.86
C LEU A 17 21.60 7.19 -15.37
N GLY A 18 21.05 6.24 -14.61
CA GLY A 18 21.78 5.07 -14.10
C GLY A 18 21.81 3.85 -15.05
N LEU A 19 20.95 3.81 -16.07
CA LEU A 19 20.75 2.63 -16.92
C LEU A 19 21.39 2.73 -18.32
N ALA A 20 22.08 3.84 -18.64
CA ALA A 20 22.58 4.13 -19.98
C ALA A 20 23.83 3.33 -20.44
N HIS A 21 24.18 2.21 -19.79
CA HIS A 21 25.38 1.41 -20.15
C HIS A 21 25.10 -0.10 -20.29
N ALA A 22 24.10 -0.48 -21.08
CA ALA A 22 23.98 -1.83 -21.61
C ALA A 22 23.76 -1.79 -23.14
N PRO A 23 24.49 -2.58 -23.95
CA PRO A 23 24.41 -2.50 -25.40
C PRO A 23 23.09 -3.06 -25.93
N ALA A 24 22.50 -2.33 -26.90
CA ALA A 24 21.29 -2.73 -27.60
C ALA A 24 21.57 -3.86 -28.59
N GLU A 25 20.88 -5.00 -28.46
CA GLU A 25 20.83 -6.02 -29.50
C GLU A 25 19.77 -5.63 -30.55
N HIS A 26 20.24 -5.40 -31.78
CA HIS A 26 19.42 -5.16 -32.97
C HIS A 26 18.68 -6.43 -33.38
N TRP A 27 17.34 -6.38 -33.45
CA TRP A 27 16.53 -7.39 -34.16
C TRP A 27 15.87 -6.75 -35.39
N ASN A 28 16.36 -7.12 -36.58
CA ASN A 28 15.77 -6.84 -37.88
C ASN A 28 15.00 -8.08 -38.37
N GLY A 29 13.69 -7.97 -38.65
CA GLY A 29 12.91 -9.02 -39.33
C GLY A 29 11.41 -8.70 -39.40
N PRO A 30 10.68 -9.02 -40.51
CA PRO A 30 9.51 -8.27 -40.94
C PRO A 30 8.18 -8.74 -40.34
N HIS A 31 7.31 -7.78 -40.03
CA HIS A 31 5.92 -7.99 -39.60
C HIS A 31 5.01 -8.32 -40.78
N THR A 32 4.32 -9.47 -40.72
CA THR A 32 3.03 -9.65 -41.39
C THR A 32 2.04 -10.19 -40.36
N GLY A 33 1.05 -9.37 -40.01
CA GLY A 33 -0.09 -9.76 -39.18
C GLY A 33 -1.38 -9.43 -39.93
N PRO A 34 -2.43 -10.27 -39.87
CA PRO A 34 -3.72 -9.92 -40.44
C PRO A 34 -4.56 -9.11 -39.44
N ASP A 35 -5.13 -8.04 -40.00
CA ASP A 35 -6.12 -7.09 -39.47
C ASP A 35 -7.45 -7.80 -39.14
N PHE A 36 -7.96 -7.63 -37.92
CA PHE A 36 -9.33 -8.05 -37.57
C PHE A 36 -10.10 -6.89 -36.96
N ARG A 37 -10.95 -6.30 -37.82
CA ARG A 37 -11.96 -5.30 -37.50
C ARG A 37 -13.14 -5.90 -36.71
N HIS A 38 -13.71 -5.04 -35.86
CA HIS A 38 -15.01 -5.16 -35.18
C HIS A 38 -16.17 -5.65 -36.06
N PRO A 39 -17.24 -6.15 -35.41
CA PRO A 39 -18.53 -5.46 -35.52
C PRO A 39 -19.37 -5.38 -34.22
N TYR A 40 -20.03 -4.21 -34.03
CA TYR A 40 -21.33 -3.91 -33.36
C TYR A 40 -21.65 -4.45 -31.95
N GLY A 41 -22.36 -3.76 -31.04
CA GLY A 41 -23.15 -2.54 -31.12
C GLY A 41 -23.65 -2.11 -29.72
N ARG A 42 -24.05 -0.83 -29.59
CA ARG A 42 -24.68 -0.23 -28.41
C ARG A 42 -26.11 -0.74 -28.21
N PRO A 43 -26.62 -0.66 -26.97
CA PRO A 43 -28.01 -0.23 -26.75
C PRO A 43 -28.11 1.07 -25.94
N GLU A 44 -29.15 1.82 -26.27
CA GLU A 44 -29.53 3.14 -25.78
C GLU A 44 -30.20 3.12 -24.40
N LEU A 45 -30.25 4.32 -23.81
CA LEU A 45 -31.04 4.73 -22.65
C LEU A 45 -32.54 4.48 -22.87
N SER A 46 -33.23 4.07 -21.80
CA SER A 46 -34.69 4.19 -21.66
C SER A 46 -35.00 4.93 -20.36
N THR A 47 -35.72 6.04 -20.50
CA THR A 47 -36.36 6.84 -19.46
C THR A 47 -37.64 6.15 -18.96
N ALA A 48 -37.89 6.21 -17.64
CA ALA A 48 -39.22 6.02 -17.08
C ALA A 48 -39.41 6.96 -15.87
N THR A 49 -40.48 7.73 -15.94
CA THR A 49 -40.98 8.72 -14.98
C THR A 49 -42.00 8.10 -14.01
N GLY A 50 -42.01 8.61 -12.78
CA GLY A 50 -43.24 8.92 -12.03
C GLY A 50 -43.74 7.90 -10.99
N ALA A 51 -43.64 8.27 -9.71
CA ALA A 51 -44.80 8.36 -8.80
C ALA A 51 -44.40 9.08 -7.50
N ALA A 52 -45.12 10.16 -7.19
CA ALA A 52 -45.10 10.87 -5.92
C ALA A 52 -46.13 10.27 -4.97
N PHE A 53 -45.87 10.32 -3.65
CA PHE A 53 -46.90 10.25 -2.62
C PHE A 53 -46.57 11.24 -1.50
N THR A 54 -47.56 12.05 -1.15
CA THR A 54 -47.53 13.17 -0.21
C THR A 54 -48.12 12.81 1.15
N SER A 55 -47.50 13.36 2.20
CA SER A 55 -48.04 13.93 3.45
C SER A 55 -49.12 13.22 4.28
N GLY A 56 -48.82 13.05 5.57
CA GLY A 56 -49.79 12.92 6.66
C GLY A 56 -49.24 13.54 7.94
N SER A 57 -49.99 14.50 8.49
CA SER A 57 -49.66 15.41 9.60
C SER A 57 -50.23 14.98 10.95
N GLY A 58 -49.57 15.39 12.05
CA GLY A 58 -50.23 15.88 13.26
C GLY A 58 -49.95 15.12 14.56
N SER A 59 -49.26 15.75 15.52
CA SER A 59 -49.89 16.40 16.70
C SER A 59 -48.84 16.83 17.74
N ASP A 60 -48.95 18.09 18.17
CA ASP A 60 -48.10 18.81 19.14
C ASP A 60 -48.35 18.45 20.62
N SER A 61 -47.27 18.61 21.42
CA SER A 61 -47.18 19.28 22.75
C SER A 61 -46.46 18.46 23.84
N PRO A 62 -45.81 19.09 24.86
CA PRO A 62 -45.19 20.41 24.91
C PRO A 62 -43.70 20.36 25.32
N VAL A 63 -43.06 21.51 25.11
CA VAL A 63 -41.65 21.86 25.34
C VAL A 63 -41.29 21.83 26.83
N ALA A 64 -40.21 21.09 27.18
CA ALA A 64 -39.47 21.28 28.41
C ALA A 64 -38.16 22.01 28.10
N THR A 65 -38.03 23.23 28.58
CA THR A 65 -36.82 24.06 28.53
C THR A 65 -35.74 23.46 29.43
N GLY A 66 -34.89 22.61 28.86
CA GLY A 66 -33.62 22.21 29.45
C GLY A 66 -32.49 23.03 28.82
N THR A 67 -31.81 23.84 29.62
CA THR A 67 -30.57 24.51 29.23
C THR A 67 -29.54 23.46 28.81
N ALA A 68 -29.31 23.31 27.50
CA ALA A 68 -28.23 22.49 26.98
C ALA A 68 -26.91 23.22 27.25
N SER A 69 -26.29 22.90 28.39
CA SER A 69 -24.90 23.21 28.68
C SER A 69 -24.07 22.67 27.52
N SER A 70 -23.38 23.56 26.82
CA SER A 70 -22.38 23.20 25.81
C SER A 70 -21.33 22.34 26.48
N VAL A 71 -21.41 21.02 26.32
CA VAL A 71 -20.29 20.13 26.61
C VAL A 71 -19.28 20.42 25.51
N GLY A 72 -18.36 21.34 25.80
CA GLY A 72 -17.17 21.52 24.99
C GLY A 72 -16.51 20.16 24.85
N SER A 73 -16.24 19.76 23.60
CA SER A 73 -15.45 18.58 23.30
C SER A 73 -14.10 18.72 24.01
N ALA A 74 -13.97 18.11 25.17
CA ALA A 74 -12.71 18.01 25.86
C ALA A 74 -11.79 17.20 24.95
N ALA A 75 -10.82 17.86 24.33
CA ALA A 75 -9.72 17.18 23.68
C ALA A 75 -9.04 16.35 24.78
N CYS A 76 -9.27 15.04 24.78
CA CYS A 76 -8.50 14.09 25.55
C CYS A 76 -7.10 14.01 24.93
N GLY A 77 -6.33 15.09 25.09
CA GLY A 77 -4.96 15.17 24.61
C GLY A 77 -4.11 14.19 25.42
N TYR A 78 -3.52 13.23 24.73
CA TYR A 78 -2.47 12.40 25.32
C TYR A 78 -1.30 13.28 25.82
N PRO A 79 -0.60 12.90 26.91
CA PRO A 79 0.56 13.65 27.38
C PRO A 79 1.60 13.77 26.27
N GLY A 80 1.76 14.99 25.72
CA GLY A 80 2.66 15.26 24.58
C GLY A 80 2.02 16.04 23.42
N GLY A 81 0.69 16.17 23.36
CA GLY A 81 0.00 17.07 22.43
C GLY A 81 0.05 16.70 20.94
N GLY A 82 0.49 15.49 20.60
CA GLY A 82 0.49 14.98 19.22
C GLY A 82 -0.91 14.58 18.71
N PRO A 83 -1.08 14.43 17.38
CA PRO A 83 -2.34 14.01 16.80
C PRO A 83 -2.68 12.57 17.21
N THR A 84 -3.97 12.29 17.37
CA THR A 84 -4.47 10.96 17.70
C THR A 84 -5.48 10.49 16.64
N ALA A 85 -5.56 9.18 16.42
CA ALA A 85 -6.56 8.56 15.55
C ALA A 85 -7.03 7.24 16.18
N THR A 86 -8.34 6.98 16.20
CA THR A 86 -8.89 5.72 16.74
C THR A 86 -9.19 4.78 15.58
N ILE A 87 -8.38 3.73 15.44
CA ILE A 87 -8.58 2.66 14.46
C ILE A 87 -9.34 1.49 15.09
N ASP A 88 -9.70 0.50 14.28
CA ASP A 88 -10.45 -0.69 14.71
C ASP A 88 -9.84 -1.45 15.89
N VAL A 89 -8.50 -1.49 15.99
CA VAL A 89 -7.77 -2.22 17.04
C VAL A 89 -7.21 -1.36 18.17
N GLY A 90 -7.39 -0.04 18.14
CA GLY A 90 -6.86 0.83 19.21
C GLY A 90 -6.69 2.30 18.83
N VAL A 91 -6.08 3.06 19.74
CA VAL A 91 -5.77 4.49 19.53
C VAL A 91 -4.31 4.63 19.10
N LEU A 92 -4.07 5.40 18.03
CA LEU A 92 -2.75 5.75 17.53
C LEU A 92 -2.34 7.13 18.03
N HIS A 93 -1.06 7.30 18.37
CA HIS A 93 -0.45 8.60 18.63
C HIS A 93 0.62 8.89 17.59
N GLY A 94 0.40 9.93 16.80
CA GLY A 94 1.31 10.37 15.75
C GLY A 94 2.13 11.60 16.13
N THR A 95 2.79 12.16 15.13
CA THR A 95 3.46 13.46 15.18
C THR A 95 2.85 14.41 14.17
N THR A 96 3.08 15.71 14.34
CA THR A 96 2.74 16.73 13.34
C THR A 96 4.02 17.36 12.82
N THR A 97 4.13 17.50 11.50
CA THR A 97 5.22 18.20 10.82
C THR A 97 4.69 19.28 9.88
N SER A 98 5.55 20.18 9.43
CA SER A 98 5.22 21.23 8.45
C SER A 98 6.37 21.34 7.45
N LEU A 99 6.05 21.42 6.16
CA LEU A 99 7.04 21.61 5.10
C LEU A 99 7.16 23.08 4.71
N PRO A 100 8.31 23.53 4.17
CA PRO A 100 8.44 24.87 3.61
C PRO A 100 7.37 25.10 2.53
N ALA A 101 6.70 26.26 2.57
CA ALA A 101 5.63 26.62 1.63
C ALA A 101 4.38 25.69 1.64
N ALA A 102 4.23 24.82 2.65
CA ALA A 102 3.02 24.05 2.87
C ALA A 102 1.83 24.93 3.24
N THR A 103 0.66 24.63 2.70
CA THR A 103 -0.61 25.28 3.07
C THR A 103 -1.25 24.68 4.33
N ALA A 104 -0.76 23.52 4.78
CA ALA A 104 -1.24 22.80 5.95
C ALA A 104 -0.09 22.04 6.62
N SER A 105 -0.16 21.87 7.95
CA SER A 105 0.67 20.89 8.65
C SER A 105 0.19 19.46 8.34
N ILE A 106 1.06 18.49 8.51
CA ILE A 106 0.80 17.07 8.22
C ILE A 106 0.85 16.29 9.53
N ASN A 107 -0.22 15.56 9.81
CA ASN A 107 -0.24 14.52 10.82
C ASN A 107 0.35 13.24 10.23
N GLN A 108 1.41 12.74 10.87
CA GLN A 108 2.12 11.53 10.52
C GLN A 108 1.81 10.45 11.56
N PHE A 109 1.31 9.31 11.09
CA PHE A 109 1.16 8.10 11.89
C PHE A 109 2.05 7.04 11.26
N LEU A 110 3.25 6.88 11.79
CA LEU A 110 4.31 6.06 11.25
C LEU A 110 4.42 4.76 12.06
N GLY A 111 4.60 3.62 11.39
CA GLY A 111 4.73 2.33 12.08
C GLY A 111 3.42 1.81 12.67
N VAL A 112 2.30 1.99 11.95
CA VAL A 112 0.98 1.48 12.35
C VAL A 112 0.87 -0.01 12.02
N PRO A 113 0.63 -0.90 12.99
CA PRO A 113 0.48 -2.32 12.71
C PRO A 113 -0.82 -2.58 11.94
N PHE A 114 -0.72 -3.22 10.77
CA PHE A 114 -1.90 -3.60 9.99
C PHE A 114 -2.19 -5.11 10.07
N ALA A 115 -1.25 -5.90 10.58
CA ALA A 115 -1.35 -7.34 10.80
C ALA A 115 -0.82 -7.73 12.18
N LYS A 116 -1.01 -8.99 12.56
CA LYS A 116 -0.37 -9.64 13.71
C LYS A 116 1.14 -9.42 13.67
N SER A 117 1.68 -9.04 14.83
CA SER A 117 3.04 -8.55 15.01
C SER A 117 3.68 -9.32 16.19
N PRO A 118 4.70 -10.18 15.95
CA PRO A 118 5.23 -10.58 14.64
C PRO A 118 4.26 -11.47 13.84
N PRO A 119 4.35 -11.48 12.49
CA PRO A 119 3.59 -12.39 11.65
C PRO A 119 4.05 -13.85 11.83
N THR A 120 3.15 -14.79 11.55
CA THR A 120 3.52 -16.21 11.46
C THR A 120 4.39 -16.41 10.21
N ARG A 121 5.63 -16.88 10.40
CA ARG A 121 6.56 -17.15 9.29
C ARG A 121 5.92 -18.14 8.31
N PHE A 122 6.04 -17.84 7.02
CA PHE A 122 5.44 -18.60 5.92
C PHE A 122 3.90 -18.81 6.00
N GLY A 123 3.21 -18.09 6.89
CA GLY A 123 1.77 -18.06 6.98
C GLY A 123 1.17 -16.79 6.35
N PRO A 124 -0.12 -16.81 5.98
CA PRO A 124 -0.83 -15.59 5.55
C PRO A 124 -0.85 -14.54 6.67
N PRO A 125 -0.98 -13.23 6.34
CA PRO A 125 -1.16 -12.20 7.35
C PRO A 125 -2.46 -12.44 8.13
N GLU A 126 -2.41 -12.19 9.43
CA GLU A 126 -3.52 -12.34 10.37
C GLU A 126 -3.89 -10.99 10.97
N SER A 127 -5.12 -10.84 11.47
CA SER A 127 -5.54 -9.60 12.15
C SER A 127 -4.70 -9.35 13.42
N PRO A 128 -4.32 -8.10 13.70
CA PRO A 128 -3.68 -7.75 14.95
C PRO A 128 -4.66 -7.93 16.13
N GLN A 129 -4.11 -8.13 17.34
CA GLN A 129 -4.91 -8.10 18.56
C GLN A 129 -5.31 -6.66 18.90
N ASN A 130 -6.40 -6.50 19.65
CA ASN A 130 -6.79 -5.19 20.18
C ASN A 130 -5.77 -4.71 21.21
N PHE A 131 -5.36 -3.45 21.10
CA PHE A 131 -4.41 -2.82 21.99
C PHE A 131 -5.13 -2.13 23.14
N SER A 132 -4.77 -2.48 24.38
CA SER A 132 -5.34 -1.85 25.58
C SER A 132 -4.72 -0.50 25.90
N GLN A 133 -3.50 -0.25 25.38
CA GLN A 133 -2.80 1.01 25.49
C GLN A 133 -2.68 1.65 24.11
N PRO A 134 -2.62 2.99 24.04
CA PRO A 134 -2.37 3.65 22.77
C PRO A 134 -1.05 3.22 22.12
N ILE A 135 -1.08 3.06 20.81
CA ILE A 135 0.04 2.64 19.97
C ILE A 135 0.89 3.88 19.64
N ASN A 136 2.18 3.79 19.92
CA ASN A 136 3.12 4.84 19.53
C ASN A 136 3.42 4.76 18.02
N ALA A 137 2.89 5.71 17.25
CA ALA A 137 3.01 5.77 15.80
C ALA A 137 3.83 7.01 15.35
N THR A 138 4.94 7.29 16.04
CA THR A 138 5.76 8.50 15.83
C THR A 138 7.02 8.27 15.00
N SER A 139 7.33 7.02 14.63
CA SER A 139 8.55 6.64 13.92
C SER A 139 8.30 5.47 12.98
N TRP A 140 9.02 5.42 11.86
CA TRP A 140 8.96 4.26 10.96
C TRP A 140 9.36 2.97 11.69
N SER A 141 8.61 1.90 11.43
CA SER A 141 8.93 0.55 11.89
C SER A 141 10.07 -0.07 11.06
N PRO A 142 10.69 -1.16 11.56
CA PRO A 142 11.71 -1.90 10.80
C PRO A 142 11.24 -2.30 9.40
N ALA A 143 12.18 -2.38 8.45
CA ALA A 143 11.96 -3.03 7.19
C ALA A 143 11.75 -4.55 7.39
N CYS A 144 11.05 -5.19 6.46
CA CYS A 144 11.08 -6.65 6.38
C CYS A 144 12.48 -7.12 6.02
N ILE A 145 12.85 -8.35 6.39
CA ILE A 145 14.18 -8.91 6.06
C ILE A 145 14.45 -8.81 4.55
N GLN A 146 15.55 -8.16 4.18
CA GLN A 146 15.87 -7.78 2.81
C GLN A 146 17.00 -8.65 2.23
N GLN A 147 16.98 -8.82 0.91
CA GLN A 147 18.08 -9.42 0.16
C GLN A 147 18.46 -8.50 -1.00
N PHE A 148 19.73 -8.10 -1.03
CA PHE A 148 20.28 -7.26 -2.10
C PHE A 148 20.95 -8.11 -3.19
N VAL A 149 21.04 -7.53 -4.39
CA VAL A 149 21.51 -8.21 -5.60
C VAL A 149 23.02 -8.43 -5.61
N TYR A 150 23.46 -9.49 -6.27
CA TYR A 150 24.86 -9.78 -6.61
C TYR A 150 25.06 -9.65 -8.14
N PRO A 151 26.27 -9.32 -8.63
CA PRO A 151 27.57 -9.22 -7.94
C PRO A 151 27.72 -7.96 -7.06
N GLU A 152 28.77 -7.92 -6.22
CA GLU A 152 29.03 -6.86 -5.21
C GLU A 152 28.92 -5.44 -5.77
N ALA A 153 29.40 -5.17 -6.98
CA ALA A 153 29.30 -3.84 -7.60
C ALA A 153 27.83 -3.37 -7.77
N ALA A 154 26.93 -4.27 -8.16
CA ALA A 154 25.50 -3.97 -8.23
C ALA A 154 24.90 -3.79 -6.84
N GLN A 155 25.35 -4.61 -5.87
CA GLN A 155 24.94 -4.50 -4.47
C GLN A 155 25.27 -3.13 -3.88
N LEU A 156 26.49 -2.63 -4.11
CA LEU A 156 26.95 -1.33 -3.62
C LEU A 156 26.10 -0.18 -4.18
N PHE A 157 25.80 -0.22 -5.48
CA PHE A 157 24.94 0.77 -6.10
C PHE A 157 23.53 0.73 -5.49
N VAL A 158 22.90 -0.45 -5.47
CA VAL A 158 21.54 -0.62 -4.92
C VAL A 158 21.48 -0.18 -3.46
N ASN A 159 22.46 -0.53 -2.64
CA ASN A 159 22.52 -0.09 -1.25
C ASN A 159 22.65 1.43 -1.12
N SER A 160 23.50 2.07 -1.93
CA SER A 160 23.70 3.52 -1.85
C SER A 160 22.46 4.33 -2.21
N VAL A 161 21.60 3.80 -3.09
CA VAL A 161 20.37 4.46 -3.55
C VAL A 161 19.17 4.06 -2.70
N PHE A 162 19.01 2.77 -2.41
CA PHE A 162 17.80 2.19 -1.84
C PHE A 162 17.94 1.70 -0.40
N ASN A 163 19.12 1.78 0.20
CA ASN A 163 19.37 1.30 1.57
C ASN A 163 20.28 2.25 2.36
N ASN A 164 20.13 3.56 2.16
CA ASN A 164 20.98 4.58 2.79
C ASN A 164 20.13 5.72 3.40
N PRO A 165 20.11 5.88 4.75
CA PRO A 165 20.69 4.95 5.72
C PRO A 165 19.98 3.60 5.69
N ALA A 166 20.69 2.53 6.04
CA ALA A 166 20.09 1.21 6.15
C ALA A 166 19.09 1.21 7.33
N PRO A 167 17.83 0.82 7.14
CA PRO A 167 16.87 0.71 8.21
C PRO A 167 17.18 -0.53 9.07
N PRO A 168 16.71 -0.58 10.33
CA PRO A 168 16.62 -1.83 11.05
C PRO A 168 15.75 -2.83 10.28
N GLU A 169 16.10 -4.11 10.33
CA GLU A 169 15.35 -5.20 9.70
C GLU A 169 14.76 -6.15 10.77
N SER A 170 13.54 -6.65 10.52
CA SER A 170 12.86 -7.60 11.40
C SER A 170 11.86 -8.45 10.61
N GLU A 171 11.53 -9.65 11.08
CA GLU A 171 10.32 -10.36 10.62
C GLU A 171 9.04 -9.71 11.15
N ASP A 172 9.13 -9.03 12.29
CA ASP A 172 8.09 -8.13 12.78
C ASP A 172 8.11 -6.82 11.99
N CYS A 173 7.54 -6.85 10.78
CA CYS A 173 7.66 -5.76 9.82
C CYS A 173 6.36 -5.34 9.13
N LEU A 174 5.21 -5.96 9.44
CA LEU A 174 3.92 -5.68 8.78
C LEU A 174 3.25 -4.41 9.35
N TYR A 175 3.88 -3.29 9.03
CA TYR A 175 3.47 -1.94 9.41
C TYR A 175 3.24 -1.07 8.18
N LEU A 176 2.37 -0.07 8.34
CA LEU A 176 2.14 0.97 7.35
C LEU A 176 2.28 2.35 7.97
N ASN A 177 2.36 3.37 7.13
CA ASN A 177 2.46 4.77 7.52
C ASN A 177 1.32 5.55 6.87
N VAL A 178 0.75 6.51 7.60
CA VAL A 178 -0.30 7.41 7.10
C VAL A 178 0.18 8.84 7.23
N TYR A 179 0.14 9.57 6.11
CA TYR A 179 0.43 11.00 6.02
C TYR A 179 -0.85 11.72 5.65
N ALA A 180 -1.39 12.52 6.57
CA ALA A 180 -2.68 13.18 6.40
C ALA A 180 -2.59 14.69 6.70
N PRO A 181 -3.19 15.57 5.86
CA PRO A 181 -3.31 16.98 6.19
C PRO A 181 -4.03 17.19 7.52
N SER A 182 -3.52 18.09 8.36
CA SER A 182 -4.14 18.43 9.65
C SER A 182 -5.39 19.30 9.51
N THR A 183 -5.65 19.82 8.31
CA THR A 183 -6.83 20.63 8.01
C THR A 183 -8.10 19.77 8.01
N PRO A 184 -9.27 20.36 8.34
CA PRO A 184 -10.55 19.66 8.28
C PRO A 184 -10.75 18.98 6.93
N ALA A 185 -11.16 17.70 6.96
CA ALA A 185 -11.42 16.97 5.74
C ALA A 185 -12.71 17.44 5.06
N PRO A 186 -12.81 17.36 3.72
CA PRO A 186 -14.08 17.50 3.01
C PRO A 186 -15.11 16.48 3.52
N ALA A 187 -16.40 16.81 3.38
CA ALA A 187 -17.49 15.96 3.87
C ALA A 187 -17.49 14.53 3.29
N ASP A 188 -16.97 14.36 2.07
CA ASP A 188 -16.88 13.06 1.39
C ASP A 188 -15.50 12.39 1.51
N GLY A 189 -14.60 12.97 2.31
CA GLY A 189 -13.24 12.52 2.57
C GLY A 189 -12.25 12.82 1.43
N ARG A 190 -10.97 12.90 1.79
CA ARG A 190 -9.85 13.11 0.85
C ARG A 190 -9.61 11.90 -0.05
N ALA A 191 -8.97 12.14 -1.20
CA ALA A 191 -8.41 11.07 -1.99
C ALA A 191 -7.27 10.37 -1.22
N VAL A 192 -7.11 9.07 -1.43
CA VAL A 192 -6.12 8.25 -0.73
C VAL A 192 -5.19 7.61 -1.77
N MET A 193 -3.89 7.86 -1.64
CA MET A 193 -2.84 7.24 -2.44
C MET A 193 -2.19 6.12 -1.65
N PHE A 194 -2.35 4.87 -2.09
CA PHE A 194 -1.80 3.68 -1.43
C PHE A 194 -0.56 3.19 -2.19
N PHE A 195 0.61 3.45 -1.62
CA PHE A 195 1.90 3.23 -2.25
C PHE A 195 2.50 1.86 -1.91
N LEU A 196 3.00 1.19 -2.94
CA LEU A 196 3.76 -0.05 -2.88
C LEU A 196 5.17 0.22 -3.40
N TYR A 197 6.19 0.02 -2.57
CA TYR A 197 7.59 0.23 -2.97
C TYR A 197 8.09 -0.86 -3.93
N GLY A 198 9.16 -0.53 -4.66
CA GLY A 198 9.85 -1.39 -5.62
C GLY A 198 10.82 -2.40 -4.98
N GLY A 199 11.97 -2.64 -5.61
CA GLY A 199 13.00 -3.52 -5.04
C GLY A 199 12.89 -5.01 -5.40
N SER A 200 12.36 -5.30 -6.59
CA SER A 200 12.29 -6.65 -7.17
C SER A 200 11.59 -7.72 -6.31
N LEU A 201 10.76 -7.32 -5.35
CA LEU A 201 10.17 -8.18 -4.31
C LEU A 201 11.21 -8.78 -3.33
N GLN A 202 12.47 -8.34 -3.39
CA GLN A 202 13.58 -8.85 -2.58
C GLN A 202 14.00 -7.91 -1.46
N PHE A 203 13.81 -6.61 -1.65
CA PHE A 203 14.20 -5.55 -0.73
C PHE A 203 13.25 -4.34 -0.87
N GLY A 204 13.37 -3.35 0.01
CA GLY A 204 12.58 -2.13 0.04
C GLY A 204 11.88 -1.96 1.39
N THR A 205 11.47 -0.74 1.70
CA THR A 205 10.75 -0.41 2.93
C THR A 205 9.82 0.78 2.75
N ALA A 206 8.69 0.75 3.43
CA ALA A 206 7.73 1.86 3.47
C ALA A 206 8.25 3.08 4.22
N GLY A 207 9.27 2.90 5.07
CA GLY A 207 9.92 3.95 5.85
C GLY A 207 11.11 4.62 5.15
N GLN A 208 11.25 4.42 3.83
CA GLN A 208 12.34 5.04 3.09
C GLN A 208 12.11 6.55 2.93
N ILE A 209 13.15 7.35 3.14
CA ILE A 209 13.07 8.82 3.12
C ILE A 209 12.52 9.35 1.78
N THR A 210 12.88 8.72 0.66
CA THR A 210 12.39 9.11 -0.67
C THR A 210 10.90 8.82 -0.88
N TYR A 211 10.28 8.01 -0.02
CA TYR A 211 8.86 7.67 -0.05
C TYR A 211 8.05 8.41 1.04
N ASP A 212 8.64 9.39 1.74
CA ASP A 212 7.91 10.22 2.70
C ASP A 212 6.74 10.94 1.99
N GLY A 213 5.51 10.58 2.40
CA GLY A 213 4.28 11.07 1.80
C GLY A 213 3.93 12.52 2.17
N SER A 214 4.69 13.18 3.04
CA SER A 214 4.36 14.50 3.57
C SER A 214 4.26 15.57 2.49
N ALA A 215 5.11 15.53 1.47
CA ALA A 215 5.08 16.49 0.37
C ALA A 215 3.79 16.38 -0.45
N PHE A 216 3.41 15.16 -0.83
CA PHE A 216 2.15 14.89 -1.53
C PHE A 216 0.95 15.28 -0.69
N ALA A 217 0.91 14.86 0.58
CA ALA A 217 -0.18 15.20 1.48
C ALA A 217 -0.33 16.73 1.64
N SER A 218 0.79 17.43 1.77
CA SER A 218 0.82 18.88 2.01
C SER A 218 0.39 19.70 0.80
N TYR A 219 0.92 19.39 -0.38
CA TYR A 219 0.74 20.25 -1.55
C TYR A 219 -0.49 19.90 -2.38
N GLU A 220 -0.98 18.66 -2.31
CA GLU A 220 -2.07 18.18 -3.16
C GLU A 220 -3.36 17.83 -2.40
N ASP A 221 -3.40 18.07 -1.07
CA ASP A 221 -4.55 17.78 -0.19
C ASP A 221 -5.07 16.32 -0.31
N VAL A 222 -4.13 15.37 -0.31
CA VAL A 222 -4.39 13.93 -0.36
C VAL A 222 -3.90 13.24 0.91
N ILE A 223 -4.41 12.04 1.18
CA ILE A 223 -3.78 11.13 2.16
C ILE A 223 -2.85 10.20 1.42
N VAL A 224 -1.64 10.02 1.94
CA VAL A 224 -0.69 9.03 1.44
C VAL A 224 -0.54 7.91 2.47
N VAL A 225 -0.63 6.68 2.01
CA VAL A 225 -0.36 5.47 2.80
C VAL A 225 0.80 4.74 2.16
N THR A 226 1.88 4.50 2.90
CA THR A 226 2.98 3.63 2.47
C THR A 226 2.96 2.36 3.32
N THR A 227 3.19 1.17 2.74
CA THR A 227 3.07 -0.10 3.49
C THR A 227 4.23 -1.04 3.25
N ASN A 228 4.65 -1.71 4.32
CA ASN A 228 5.52 -2.87 4.20
C ASN A 228 4.76 -4.08 3.69
N TYR A 229 5.51 -4.98 3.05
CA TYR A 229 5.10 -6.33 2.71
C TYR A 229 6.33 -7.23 2.77
N ARG A 230 6.15 -8.51 3.14
CA ARG A 230 7.29 -9.44 3.22
C ARG A 230 7.96 -9.59 1.85
N THR A 231 9.29 -9.58 1.88
CA THR A 231 10.17 -9.72 0.71
C THR A 231 10.85 -11.08 0.69
N ASN A 232 11.51 -11.40 -0.42
CA ASN A 232 12.32 -12.61 -0.63
C ASN A 232 11.64 -13.90 -0.18
N VAL A 233 12.40 -14.87 0.33
CA VAL A 233 11.87 -16.15 0.83
C VAL A 233 10.76 -15.95 1.87
N PHE A 234 10.78 -14.88 2.67
CA PHE A 234 9.75 -14.65 3.69
C PHE A 234 8.39 -14.27 3.08
N GLY A 235 8.37 -13.59 1.94
CA GLY A 235 7.14 -13.19 1.24
C GLY A 235 6.77 -14.11 0.07
N PHE A 236 7.76 -14.75 -0.54
CA PHE A 236 7.60 -15.51 -1.78
C PHE A 236 8.35 -16.86 -1.70
N PRO A 237 8.08 -17.68 -0.68
CA PRO A 237 8.72 -18.99 -0.57
C PRO A 237 8.26 -19.90 -1.71
N THR A 238 9.20 -20.53 -2.42
CA THR A 238 8.90 -21.55 -3.44
C THR A 238 8.98 -22.96 -2.87
N SER A 239 8.61 -23.11 -1.60
CA SER A 239 8.65 -24.41 -0.91
C SER A 239 7.65 -25.39 -1.51
N PRO A 240 8.08 -26.61 -1.90
CA PRO A 240 7.16 -27.65 -2.35
C PRO A 240 6.26 -28.18 -1.23
N GLU A 241 6.57 -27.89 0.05
CA GLU A 241 5.74 -28.28 1.20
C GLU A 241 4.58 -27.31 1.45
N LEU A 242 4.63 -26.10 0.87
CA LEU A 242 3.53 -25.14 0.96
C LEU A 242 2.49 -25.45 -0.12
N PRO A 243 1.19 -25.28 0.20
CA PRO A 243 0.17 -25.25 -0.84
C PRO A 243 0.41 -24.06 -1.79
N ASP A 244 -0.13 -24.10 -3.01
CA ASP A 244 0.00 -23.00 -3.99
C ASP A 244 -0.40 -21.63 -3.43
N THR A 245 -1.34 -21.60 -2.47
CA THR A 245 -1.79 -20.38 -1.78
C THR A 245 -0.74 -19.78 -0.85
N GLY A 246 0.31 -20.53 -0.51
CA GLY A 246 1.39 -20.15 0.40
C GLY A 246 2.61 -19.54 -0.30
N HIS A 247 2.64 -19.45 -1.63
CA HIS A 247 3.82 -18.93 -2.36
C HIS A 247 3.79 -17.42 -2.62
N ASN A 248 2.67 -16.75 -2.34
CA ASN A 248 2.44 -15.33 -2.67
C ASN A 248 2.14 -14.48 -1.42
N LEU A 249 2.76 -14.80 -0.28
CA LEU A 249 2.47 -14.18 1.01
C LEU A 249 2.70 -12.66 1.00
N GLY A 250 3.74 -12.18 0.32
CA GLY A 250 4.00 -10.75 0.16
C GLY A 250 2.86 -10.03 -0.57
N PHE A 251 2.25 -10.64 -1.60
CA PHE A 251 1.04 -10.08 -2.22
C PHE A 251 -0.19 -10.15 -1.31
N LEU A 252 -0.29 -11.16 -0.45
CA LEU A 252 -1.34 -11.23 0.56
C LEU A 252 -1.18 -10.13 1.61
N ASP A 253 0.05 -9.81 2.03
CA ASP A 253 0.34 -8.71 2.96
C ASP A 253 -0.15 -7.37 2.40
N GLN A 254 0.13 -7.10 1.12
CA GLN A 254 -0.31 -5.88 0.44
C GLN A 254 -1.83 -5.78 0.35
N ARG A 255 -2.52 -6.89 0.05
CA ARG A 255 -3.98 -6.95 0.07
C ARG A 255 -4.55 -6.73 1.46
N PHE A 256 -3.90 -7.28 2.49
CA PHE A 256 -4.31 -7.13 3.88
C PHE A 256 -4.14 -5.68 4.37
N ALA A 257 -3.05 -5.01 3.98
CA ALA A 257 -2.86 -3.59 4.21
C ALA A 257 -3.91 -2.72 3.47
N LEU A 258 -4.29 -3.09 2.25
CA LEU A 258 -5.34 -2.39 1.51
C LEU A 258 -6.73 -2.56 2.16
N ASP A 259 -7.02 -3.74 2.72
CA ASP A 259 -8.21 -3.96 3.54
C ASP A 259 -8.19 -3.11 4.82
N TRP A 260 -7.03 -2.98 5.47
CA TRP A 260 -6.86 -2.05 6.59
C TRP A 260 -7.21 -0.61 6.19
N VAL A 261 -6.77 -0.16 5.01
CA VAL A 261 -7.12 1.17 4.48
C VAL A 261 -8.64 1.31 4.34
N GLN A 262 -9.33 0.32 3.79
CA GLN A 262 -10.79 0.36 3.65
C GLN A 262 -11.50 0.53 4.99
N ARG A 263 -11.02 -0.15 6.04
CA ARG A 263 -11.63 -0.13 7.37
C ARG A 263 -11.29 1.13 8.18
N ASN A 264 -10.09 1.68 8.01
CA ASN A 264 -9.55 2.67 8.95
C ASN A 264 -9.31 4.07 8.36
N ILE A 265 -9.23 4.24 7.03
CA ILE A 265 -8.73 5.51 6.47
C ILE A 265 -9.64 6.72 6.73
N ALA A 266 -10.92 6.49 7.01
CA ALA A 266 -11.87 7.53 7.40
C ALA A 266 -11.47 8.27 8.67
N GLN A 267 -10.75 7.60 9.58
CA GLN A 267 -10.28 8.16 10.85
C GLN A 267 -9.18 9.21 10.67
N PHE A 268 -8.58 9.24 9.48
CA PHE A 268 -7.55 10.19 9.09
C PHE A 268 -8.10 11.27 8.13
N GLY A 269 -9.42 11.30 7.91
CA GLY A 269 -10.08 12.20 6.97
C GLY A 269 -10.08 11.72 5.51
N GLY A 270 -9.75 10.45 5.26
CA GLY A 270 -9.71 9.85 3.94
C GLY A 270 -11.03 9.24 3.52
N SER A 271 -11.24 9.07 2.22
CA SER A 271 -12.40 8.37 1.68
C SER A 271 -12.01 6.97 1.23
N PRO A 272 -12.57 5.88 1.82
CA PRO A 272 -12.32 4.52 1.34
C PRO A 272 -12.80 4.29 -0.10
N LYS A 273 -13.71 5.15 -0.59
CA LYS A 273 -14.21 5.15 -1.98
C LYS A 273 -13.28 5.85 -2.98
N LYS A 274 -12.26 6.57 -2.50
CA LYS A 274 -11.33 7.36 -3.33
C LYS A 274 -9.89 6.86 -3.25
N VAL A 275 -9.71 5.55 -3.08
CA VAL A 275 -8.38 4.93 -3.04
C VAL A 275 -7.82 4.73 -4.46
N THR A 276 -6.60 5.20 -4.68
CA THR A 276 -5.78 4.93 -5.86
C THR A 276 -4.55 4.15 -5.40
N VAL A 277 -4.36 2.95 -5.93
CA VAL A 277 -3.15 2.14 -5.67
C VAL A 277 -2.04 2.57 -6.64
N PHE A 278 -0.80 2.61 -6.20
CA PHE A 278 0.32 2.90 -7.08
C PHE A 278 1.63 2.31 -6.59
N GLY A 279 2.57 2.14 -7.49
CA GLY A 279 3.91 1.69 -7.14
C GLY A 279 4.89 1.78 -8.30
N GLU A 280 6.17 1.67 -7.96
CA GLU A 280 7.31 1.72 -8.86
C GLU A 280 7.97 0.34 -8.96
N SER A 281 8.43 -0.07 -10.15
CA SER A 281 9.14 -1.34 -10.37
C SER A 281 8.34 -2.55 -9.84
N ALA A 282 8.83 -3.27 -8.83
CA ALA A 282 8.09 -4.36 -8.20
C ALA A 282 6.80 -3.90 -7.50
N GLY A 283 6.69 -2.65 -7.10
CA GLY A 283 5.46 -2.02 -6.64
C GLY A 283 4.45 -1.83 -7.78
N ALA A 284 4.92 -1.56 -9.01
CA ALA A 284 4.07 -1.56 -10.20
C ALA A 284 3.63 -2.98 -10.57
N PHE A 285 4.52 -3.99 -10.42
CA PHE A 285 4.12 -5.40 -10.55
C PHE A 285 3.03 -5.78 -9.56
N SER A 286 3.17 -5.33 -8.31
CA SER A 286 2.21 -5.54 -7.24
C SER A 286 0.88 -4.85 -7.52
N THR A 287 0.91 -3.63 -8.05
CA THR A 287 -0.27 -2.87 -8.48
C THR A 287 -1.00 -3.59 -9.62
N ASP A 288 -0.27 -4.10 -10.61
CA ASP A 288 -0.83 -4.91 -11.69
C ASP A 288 -1.41 -6.24 -11.21
N ALA A 289 -0.71 -6.91 -10.28
CA ALA A 289 -1.21 -8.11 -9.63
C ALA A 289 -2.54 -7.81 -8.94
N LEU A 290 -2.66 -6.73 -8.16
CA LEU A 290 -3.93 -6.29 -7.57
C LEU A 290 -5.01 -6.13 -8.65
N LEU A 291 -4.76 -5.41 -9.74
CA LEU A 291 -5.73 -5.22 -10.83
C LEU A 291 -6.24 -6.52 -11.44
N THR A 292 -5.35 -7.50 -11.64
CA THR A 292 -5.62 -8.69 -12.44
C THR A 292 -6.06 -9.91 -11.65
N SER A 293 -5.87 -9.89 -10.32
CA SER A 293 -6.11 -11.06 -9.46
C SER A 293 -7.29 -10.92 -8.50
N TYR A 294 -8.05 -9.81 -8.53
CA TYR A 294 -9.35 -9.76 -7.84
C TYR A 294 -10.35 -10.72 -8.50
N PRO A 295 -11.15 -11.47 -7.72
CA PRO A 295 -12.19 -12.32 -8.27
C PRO A 295 -13.11 -11.53 -9.21
N ARG A 296 -13.46 -12.09 -10.37
CA ARG A 296 -14.27 -11.43 -11.42
C ARG A 296 -15.61 -10.87 -10.91
N ASN A 297 -16.16 -11.45 -9.85
CA ASN A 297 -17.43 -11.06 -9.25
C ASN A 297 -17.27 -10.18 -7.99
N SER A 298 -16.07 -9.64 -7.75
CA SER A 298 -15.79 -8.73 -6.64
C SER A 298 -15.58 -7.30 -7.13
N THR A 299 -15.88 -6.33 -6.27
CA THR A 299 -15.51 -4.92 -6.52
C THR A 299 -14.14 -4.68 -5.88
N PRO A 300 -13.11 -4.28 -6.65
CA PRO A 300 -11.81 -3.96 -6.07
C PRO A 300 -11.93 -2.84 -5.03
N PRO A 301 -11.19 -2.89 -3.92
CA PRO A 301 -11.20 -1.88 -2.85
C PRO A 301 -10.39 -0.62 -3.23
N PHE A 302 -10.40 -0.24 -4.51
CA PHE A 302 -9.74 0.93 -5.05
C PHE A 302 -10.37 1.30 -6.40
N ARG A 303 -10.23 2.55 -6.80
CA ARG A 303 -10.88 3.12 -8.00
C ARG A 303 -9.91 3.53 -9.11
N GLY A 304 -8.61 3.49 -8.85
CA GLY A 304 -7.57 3.90 -9.79
C GLY A 304 -6.27 3.18 -9.49
N ALA A 305 -5.42 3.09 -10.51
CA ALA A 305 -4.10 2.48 -10.43
C ALA A 305 -3.08 3.31 -11.22
N ILE A 306 -1.85 3.44 -10.71
CA ILE A 306 -0.71 4.05 -11.41
C ILE A 306 0.46 3.06 -11.35
N LEU A 307 1.01 2.69 -12.50
CA LEU A 307 2.08 1.71 -12.63
C LEU A 307 3.32 2.42 -13.19
N GLU A 308 4.34 2.59 -12.36
CA GLU A 308 5.57 3.30 -12.72
C GLU A 308 6.68 2.28 -12.99
N SER A 309 7.21 2.25 -14.22
CA SER A 309 8.37 1.42 -14.58
C SER A 309 8.22 -0.09 -14.31
N GLY A 310 7.00 -0.65 -14.38
CA GLY A 310 6.79 -2.10 -14.25
C GLY A 310 5.39 -2.59 -14.63
N GLN A 311 5.30 -3.86 -15.04
CA GLN A 311 4.06 -4.59 -15.35
C GLN A 311 4.26 -6.10 -15.07
N TYR A 312 3.30 -6.76 -14.43
CA TYR A 312 3.33 -8.20 -14.12
C TYR A 312 2.64 -9.06 -15.20
N SER A 313 1.56 -8.56 -15.80
CA SER A 313 0.70 -9.27 -16.75
C SER A 313 1.37 -9.54 -18.10
N TYR A 314 2.51 -8.90 -18.38
CA TYR A 314 3.33 -9.11 -19.57
C TYR A 314 4.59 -9.91 -19.22
N ARG A 315 4.42 -11.12 -18.69
CA ARG A 315 5.50 -12.12 -18.58
C ARG A 315 5.26 -13.22 -19.62
N PRO A 316 6.04 -13.30 -20.71
CA PRO A 316 5.81 -14.23 -21.82
C PRO A 316 6.04 -15.71 -21.49
N SER A 317 6.29 -16.05 -20.22
CA SER A 317 6.41 -17.43 -19.76
C SER A 317 5.64 -17.61 -18.46
N ARG A 318 4.80 -18.64 -18.41
CA ARG A 318 4.32 -19.20 -17.13
C ARG A 318 5.53 -19.85 -16.47
N SER A 319 6.20 -19.15 -15.57
CA SER A 319 7.20 -19.81 -14.73
C SER A 319 6.46 -20.78 -13.81
N THR A 320 6.61 -22.08 -14.05
CA THR A 320 6.50 -23.05 -12.95
C THR A 320 7.46 -22.58 -11.86
N LEU A 321 6.99 -22.29 -10.65
CA LEU A 321 7.88 -21.90 -9.56
C LEU A 321 8.83 -23.07 -9.31
N PRO A 322 10.13 -22.94 -9.62
CA PRO A 322 11.04 -24.06 -9.43
C PRO A 322 11.21 -24.31 -7.93
N ALA A 323 11.20 -25.58 -7.51
CA ALA A 323 11.51 -25.97 -6.13
C ALA A 323 13.01 -25.81 -5.82
N GLU A 324 13.87 -25.82 -6.86
CA GLU A 324 15.33 -25.79 -6.75
C GLU A 324 15.88 -24.65 -5.86
N PRO A 325 15.46 -23.37 -5.99
CA PRO A 325 15.96 -22.32 -5.09
C PRO A 325 15.64 -22.57 -3.61
N TRP A 326 14.47 -23.14 -3.32
CA TRP A 326 14.09 -23.51 -1.96
C TRP A 326 14.94 -24.67 -1.43
N GLU A 327 15.12 -25.72 -2.24
CA GLU A 327 15.94 -26.89 -1.88
C GLU A 327 17.41 -26.52 -1.66
N GLN A 328 17.97 -25.63 -2.49
CA GLN A 328 19.33 -25.12 -2.32
C GLN A 328 19.47 -24.32 -1.01
N LEU A 329 18.50 -23.45 -0.72
CA LEU A 329 18.48 -22.68 0.52
C LEU A 329 18.35 -23.59 1.74
N SER A 330 17.41 -24.53 1.74
CA SER A 330 17.20 -25.45 2.86
C SER A 330 18.41 -26.36 3.10
N ALA A 331 19.04 -26.86 2.04
CA ALA A 331 20.28 -27.63 2.13
C ALA A 331 21.43 -26.79 2.70
N ALA A 332 21.61 -25.55 2.25
CA ALA A 332 22.64 -24.65 2.76
C ALA A 332 22.47 -24.32 4.26
N LEU A 333 21.22 -24.31 4.74
CA LEU A 333 20.88 -24.09 6.16
C LEU A 333 20.93 -25.38 7.01
N GLY A 334 21.32 -26.52 6.43
CA GLY A 334 21.38 -27.79 7.16
C GLY A 334 20.01 -28.41 7.44
N CYS A 335 18.98 -28.04 6.66
CA CYS A 335 17.64 -28.62 6.67
C CYS A 335 17.31 -29.39 5.37
N PRO A 336 18.18 -30.32 4.89
CA PRO A 336 17.88 -31.09 3.68
C PRO A 336 16.81 -32.15 3.96
N GLY A 337 15.62 -32.03 3.36
CA GLY A 337 14.57 -33.04 3.45
C GLY A 337 13.17 -32.55 3.08
N ASN A 338 12.24 -33.49 2.94
CA ASN A 338 10.80 -33.23 2.96
C ASN A 338 10.31 -33.46 4.38
N TYR A 339 9.85 -32.41 5.03
CA TYR A 339 9.22 -32.46 6.34
C TYR A 339 7.70 -32.45 6.15
N GLY A 340 6.97 -33.18 6.99
CA GLY A 340 5.50 -33.13 6.98
C GLY A 340 5.06 -31.75 7.47
N SER A 341 4.81 -30.83 6.54
CA SER A 341 4.30 -29.46 6.71
C SER A 341 4.44 -28.91 8.14
N ASN A 342 5.66 -28.60 8.57
CA ASN A 342 5.91 -27.87 9.81
C ASN A 342 6.89 -26.73 9.52
N LEU A 343 6.52 -25.87 8.56
CA LEU A 343 7.23 -24.63 8.26
C LEU A 343 7.03 -23.54 9.35
N THR A 344 6.77 -23.97 10.59
CA THR A 344 6.73 -23.16 11.81
C THR A 344 8.04 -23.30 12.57
#